data_AF-A0A4V1ZMC3-F1
#
_entry.id   AF-A0A4V1ZMC3-F1
#
_cell.length_a   1.000
_cell.length_b   1.000
_cell.length_c   1.000
_cell.angle_alpha   90.00
_cell.angle_beta   90.00
_cell.angle_gamma   90.00
#
_symmetry.space_group_name_H-M   'P 1'
#
loop_
_entity.id
_entity.type
_entity.pdbx_description
1 polymer ?
#
loop_
_entity_poly.entity_id
_entity_poly.type
_entity_poly.pdbx_seq_one_letter_code
_entity_poly.pdbx_strand_id
1 'polypeptide(L)'
;MSADPLQALRAANRPQPSHAPRQGLLVAGATGTLGNEVLRRMVGMQAHPRVVVLAREAMTPALRPVSVMVVPTDKAIGDWPLTQAGIGLVMFDPPRLYYDRERALWTPEPGDLPALAQWMRGCGVRQLGIVLPHAQGRLPDALKRGLASLDEQAVAAMGFDSVLIVRSARKAAATPSGASFLEKTAAWMLSIVGFMVPASEQPVRAAKVAEFVDKALQLMPPGTHVAAPELVWQAAQGDVGAVVRAWLQPQPAEYTAKSTHA
;
A
#
# COMPACT_ATOMS: atom_id res chain seq x y z
N MET A 1 9.68 45.80 -11.83
CA MET A 1 9.81 44.73 -10.82
C MET A 1 10.90 43.78 -11.29
N SER A 2 12.16 44.06 -10.92
CA SER A 2 13.29 43.20 -11.28
C SER A 2 13.28 41.97 -10.38
N ALA A 3 13.11 40.79 -10.96
CA ALA A 3 13.26 39.54 -10.22
C ALA A 3 14.67 39.48 -9.63
N ASP A 4 14.78 39.32 -8.31
CA ASP A 4 16.05 39.25 -7.61
C ASP A 4 16.83 38.01 -8.09
N PRO A 5 18.06 38.17 -8.61
CA PRO A 5 18.84 37.06 -9.16
C PRO A 5 19.13 35.95 -8.14
N LEU A 6 19.17 36.27 -6.83
CA LEU A 6 19.27 35.27 -5.77
C LEU A 6 18.00 34.41 -5.65
N GLN A 7 16.83 34.97 -5.96
CA GLN A 7 15.55 34.26 -5.99
C GLN A 7 15.47 33.30 -7.19
N ALA A 8 16.00 33.72 -8.34
CA ALA A 8 16.10 32.88 -9.54
C ALA A 8 17.05 31.68 -9.32
N LEU A 9 18.22 31.91 -8.71
CA LEU A 9 19.18 30.85 -8.36
C LEU A 9 18.64 29.88 -7.31
N ARG A 10 17.91 30.37 -6.30
CA ARG A 10 17.26 29.50 -5.30
C ARG A 10 16.13 28.66 -5.89
N ALA A 11 15.41 29.16 -6.88
CA ALA A 11 14.40 28.38 -7.59
C ALA A 11 15.03 27.30 -8.50
N ALA A 12 16.15 27.61 -9.14
CA ALA A 12 16.88 26.66 -9.99
C ALA A 12 17.54 25.52 -9.20
N ASN A 13 17.97 25.78 -7.96
CA ASN A 13 18.58 24.78 -7.08
C ASN A 13 17.59 24.03 -6.18
N ARG A 14 16.28 24.32 -6.25
CA ARG A 14 15.30 23.44 -5.62
C ARG A 14 15.25 22.12 -6.41
N PRO A 15 15.32 20.95 -5.76
CA PRO A 15 15.03 19.70 -6.43
C PRO A 15 13.62 19.81 -7.03
N GLN A 16 13.55 19.87 -8.36
CA GLN A 16 12.27 19.85 -9.05
C GLN A 16 11.60 18.51 -8.74
N PRO A 17 10.32 18.48 -8.34
CA PRO A 17 9.59 17.23 -8.24
C PRO A 17 9.54 16.62 -9.64
N SER A 18 10.36 15.59 -9.87
CA SER A 18 10.37 14.82 -11.10
C SER A 18 9.03 14.13 -11.23
N HIS A 19 8.11 14.70 -12.03
CA HIS A 19 6.94 13.94 -12.46
C HIS A 19 7.46 12.82 -13.36
N ALA A 20 7.51 11.60 -12.80
CA ALA A 20 7.85 10.42 -13.57
C ALA A 20 6.90 10.33 -14.78
N PRO A 21 7.39 9.99 -15.99
CA PRO A 21 6.51 9.73 -17.13
C PRO A 21 5.46 8.70 -16.71
N ARG A 22 4.21 8.81 -17.17
CA ARG A 22 3.13 7.88 -16.78
C ARG A 22 3.57 6.44 -17.05
N GLN A 23 3.97 5.74 -16.01
CA GLN A 23 4.54 4.40 -16.09
C GLN A 23 3.43 3.36 -15.95
N GLY A 24 3.66 2.19 -16.56
CA GLY A 24 2.78 1.04 -16.37
C GLY A 24 2.75 0.63 -14.89
N LEU A 25 1.55 0.26 -14.42
CA LEU A 25 1.30 -0.22 -13.06
C LEU A 25 1.24 -1.75 -13.06
N LEU A 26 1.99 -2.39 -12.17
CA LEU A 26 1.99 -3.83 -11.96
C LEU A 26 1.39 -4.15 -10.60
N VAL A 27 0.31 -4.94 -10.58
CA VAL A 27 -0.49 -5.20 -9.37
C VAL A 27 -0.49 -6.68 -9.02
N ALA A 28 -0.07 -6.99 -7.80
CA ALA A 28 -0.15 -8.31 -7.18
C ALA A 28 -1.21 -8.32 -6.07
N GLY A 29 -1.99 -9.40 -5.98
CA GLY A 29 -2.96 -9.57 -4.90
C GLY A 29 -4.20 -8.69 -4.98
N ALA A 30 -4.68 -8.38 -6.19
CA ALA A 30 -5.95 -7.68 -6.42
C ALA A 30 -7.18 -8.57 -6.18
N THR A 31 -7.10 -9.48 -5.20
CA THR A 31 -7.99 -10.63 -5.02
C THR A 31 -9.19 -10.35 -4.13
N GLY A 32 -9.25 -9.21 -3.44
CA GLY A 32 -10.35 -8.90 -2.53
C GLY A 32 -10.95 -7.51 -2.69
N THR A 33 -11.61 -7.05 -1.62
CA THR A 33 -12.36 -5.79 -1.56
C THR A 33 -11.48 -4.58 -1.90
N LEU A 34 -10.25 -4.57 -1.38
CA LEU A 34 -9.29 -3.50 -1.58
C LEU A 34 -8.75 -3.56 -3.00
N GLY A 35 -8.41 -4.75 -3.47
CA GLY A 35 -7.92 -4.96 -4.83
C GLY A 35 -8.87 -4.40 -5.89
N ASN A 36 -10.16 -4.70 -5.75
CA ASN A 36 -11.19 -4.21 -6.67
C ASN A 36 -11.33 -2.67 -6.63
N GLU A 37 -11.35 -2.07 -5.44
CA GLU A 37 -11.43 -0.61 -5.28
C GLU A 37 -10.18 0.11 -5.84
N VAL A 38 -9.00 -0.43 -5.59
CA VAL A 38 -7.74 0.07 -6.15
C VAL A 38 -7.77 0.00 -7.67
N LEU A 39 -8.13 -1.15 -8.26
CA LEU A 39 -8.20 -1.29 -9.71
C LEU A 39 -9.22 -0.34 -10.33
N ARG A 40 -10.42 -0.23 -9.75
CA ARG A 40 -11.46 0.71 -10.19
C ARG A 40 -10.97 2.14 -10.17
N ARG A 41 -10.29 2.55 -9.10
CA ARG A 41 -9.78 3.91 -8.96
C ARG A 41 -8.65 4.20 -9.95
N MET A 42 -7.65 3.33 -10.01
CA MET A 42 -6.47 3.50 -10.88
C MET A 42 -6.85 3.53 -12.36
N VAL A 43 -7.82 2.70 -12.77
CA VAL A 43 -8.37 2.71 -14.13
C VAL A 43 -9.26 3.93 -14.36
N GLY A 44 -10.14 4.27 -13.42
CA GLY A 44 -11.07 5.39 -13.53
C GLY A 44 -10.37 6.74 -13.65
N MET A 45 -9.22 6.90 -12.99
CA MET A 45 -8.43 8.13 -13.02
C MET A 45 -7.51 8.27 -14.24
N GLN A 46 -7.38 7.23 -15.09
CA GLN A 46 -6.49 7.22 -16.27
C GLN A 46 -5.04 7.65 -15.92
N ALA A 47 -4.61 7.41 -14.67
CA ALA A 47 -3.31 7.83 -14.17
C ALA A 47 -2.18 6.98 -14.78
N HIS A 48 -2.49 5.74 -15.14
CA HIS A 48 -1.56 4.75 -15.68
C HIS A 48 -2.02 4.29 -17.08
N PRO A 49 -1.14 4.35 -18.11
CA PRO A 49 -1.50 3.97 -19.47
C PRO A 49 -1.72 2.46 -19.63
N ARG A 50 -1.15 1.66 -18.71
CA ARG A 50 -1.28 0.21 -18.68
C ARG A 50 -1.32 -0.26 -17.24
N VAL A 51 -2.28 -1.12 -16.92
CA VAL A 51 -2.34 -1.84 -15.64
C VAL A 51 -2.18 -3.32 -15.94
N VAL A 52 -1.20 -3.97 -15.32
CA VAL A 52 -0.95 -5.41 -15.41
C VAL A 52 -1.31 -6.02 -14.06
N VAL A 53 -2.19 -7.01 -14.04
CA VAL A 53 -2.57 -7.72 -12.82
C VAL A 53 -2.09 -9.16 -12.88
N LEU A 54 -1.48 -9.64 -11.81
CA LEU A 54 -1.00 -11.03 -11.71
C LEU A 54 -2.15 -12.00 -11.49
N ALA A 55 -2.16 -13.07 -12.28
CA ALA A 55 -3.16 -14.13 -12.22
C ALA A 55 -2.52 -15.52 -12.21
N ARG A 56 -3.20 -16.47 -11.56
CA ARG A 56 -2.86 -17.89 -11.59
C ARG A 56 -3.36 -18.56 -12.85
N GLU A 57 -4.47 -18.07 -13.39
CA GLU A 57 -5.14 -18.65 -14.55
C GLU A 57 -5.48 -17.55 -15.58
N ALA A 58 -5.60 -17.94 -16.85
CA ALA A 58 -6.01 -17.01 -17.90
C ALA A 58 -7.45 -16.54 -17.64
N MET A 59 -7.68 -15.22 -17.72
CA MET A 59 -9.01 -14.64 -17.60
C MET A 59 -9.18 -13.43 -18.50
N THR A 60 -10.42 -13.18 -18.90
CA THR A 60 -10.77 -11.97 -19.66
C THR A 60 -10.82 -10.76 -18.72
N PRO A 61 -9.97 -9.74 -18.93
CA PRO A 61 -10.01 -8.53 -18.13
C PRO A 61 -11.35 -7.81 -18.29
N ALA A 62 -11.86 -7.26 -17.18
CA ALA A 62 -13.14 -6.55 -17.18
C ALA A 62 -13.05 -5.12 -17.77
N LEU A 63 -11.83 -4.57 -17.91
CA LEU A 63 -11.59 -3.17 -18.27
C LEU A 63 -10.48 -3.10 -19.34
N ARG A 64 -10.66 -2.24 -20.35
CA ARG A 64 -9.72 -2.11 -21.49
C ARG A 64 -8.26 -1.82 -21.13
N PRO A 65 -7.92 -0.93 -20.17
CA PRO A 65 -6.52 -0.65 -19.82
C PRO A 65 -5.90 -1.72 -18.90
N VAL A 66 -6.68 -2.72 -18.49
CA VAL A 66 -6.22 -3.82 -17.62
C VAL A 66 -5.83 -5.00 -18.49
N SER A 67 -4.57 -5.42 -18.34
CA SER A 67 -4.04 -6.65 -18.89
C SER A 67 -3.78 -7.63 -17.74
N VAL A 68 -3.99 -8.91 -18.01
CA VAL A 68 -3.73 -9.98 -17.04
C VAL A 68 -2.45 -10.67 -17.46
N MET A 69 -1.53 -10.85 -16.52
CA MET A 69 -0.34 -11.66 -16.71
C MET A 69 -0.48 -12.94 -15.89
N VAL A 70 -0.55 -14.06 -16.59
CA VAL A 70 -0.59 -15.37 -15.95
C VAL A 70 0.83 -15.70 -15.48
N VAL A 71 0.99 -15.89 -14.18
CA VAL A 71 2.28 -16.25 -13.57
C VAL A 71 2.37 -17.76 -13.42
N PRO A 72 3.52 -18.38 -13.74
CA PRO A 72 3.73 -19.80 -13.55
C PRO A 72 3.82 -20.12 -12.05
N THR A 73 2.78 -20.73 -11.48
CA THR A 73 2.74 -21.10 -10.05
C THR A 73 3.62 -22.30 -9.70
N ASP A 74 4.11 -23.02 -10.70
CA ASP A 74 5.05 -24.13 -10.62
C ASP A 74 6.52 -23.66 -10.53
N LYS A 75 6.78 -22.38 -10.76
CA LYS A 75 8.13 -21.79 -10.74
C LYS A 75 8.31 -20.82 -9.58
N ALA A 76 9.56 -20.67 -9.16
CA ALA A 76 9.92 -19.61 -8.22
C ALA A 76 9.63 -18.23 -8.82
N ILE A 77 9.29 -17.26 -7.96
CA ILE A 77 8.92 -15.90 -8.38
C ILE A 77 10.02 -15.23 -9.21
N GLY A 78 11.29 -15.52 -8.91
CA GLY A 78 12.43 -14.99 -9.67
C GLY A 78 12.49 -15.44 -11.13
N ASP A 79 11.85 -16.56 -11.47
CA ASP A 79 11.86 -17.14 -12.82
C ASP A 79 10.63 -16.76 -13.65
N TRP A 80 9.78 -15.86 -13.12
CA TRP A 80 8.61 -15.38 -13.82
C TRP A 80 8.99 -14.48 -15.00
N PRO A 81 8.21 -14.50 -16.10
CA PRO A 81 8.47 -13.64 -17.24
C PRO A 81 8.45 -12.17 -16.84
N LEU A 82 9.47 -11.42 -17.26
CA LEU A 82 9.55 -9.99 -16.97
C LEU A 82 8.53 -9.22 -17.81
N THR A 83 7.92 -8.21 -17.21
CA THR A 83 7.05 -7.23 -17.87
C THR A 83 7.59 -5.84 -17.62
N GLN A 84 7.34 -4.87 -18.51
CA GLN A 84 7.76 -3.49 -18.26
C GLN A 84 6.69 -2.76 -17.44
N ALA A 85 7.07 -2.34 -16.24
CA ALA A 85 6.26 -1.51 -15.35
C ALA A 85 7.20 -0.60 -14.55
N GLY A 86 6.75 0.61 -14.23
CA GLY A 86 7.55 1.53 -13.42
C GLY A 86 7.03 1.71 -12.00
N ILE A 87 5.77 1.37 -11.77
CA ILE A 87 5.12 1.35 -10.46
C ILE A 87 4.64 -0.07 -10.17
N GLY A 88 4.97 -0.58 -8.99
CA GLY A 88 4.51 -1.86 -8.46
C GLY A 88 3.58 -1.64 -7.27
N LEU A 89 2.55 -2.47 -7.17
CA LEU A 89 1.63 -2.48 -6.04
C LEU A 89 1.37 -3.91 -5.58
N VAL A 90 1.67 -4.19 -4.32
CA VAL A 90 1.45 -5.49 -3.68
C VAL A 90 0.38 -5.32 -2.61
N MET A 91 -0.68 -6.12 -2.68
CA MET A 91 -1.75 -6.11 -1.69
C MET A 91 -1.94 -7.52 -1.15
N PHE A 92 -2.06 -7.66 0.16
CA PHE A 92 -2.30 -8.95 0.81
C PHE A 92 -3.79 -9.12 1.13
N ASP A 93 -4.66 -9.04 0.12
CA ASP A 93 -6.11 -9.16 0.29
C ASP A 93 -6.60 -10.61 0.07
N PRO A 94 -7.23 -11.29 1.05
CA PRO A 94 -7.67 -12.66 0.86
C PRO A 94 -8.75 -12.69 -0.24
N PRO A 95 -8.73 -13.73 -1.10
CA PRO A 95 -9.73 -13.88 -2.15
C PRO A 95 -11.13 -14.08 -1.56
N ARG A 96 -12.16 -13.46 -2.14
CA ARG A 96 -13.54 -13.82 -1.77
C ARG A 96 -13.90 -15.14 -2.43
N LEU A 97 -14.18 -16.14 -1.61
CA LEU A 97 -14.47 -17.52 -2.05
C LEU A 97 -15.67 -17.64 -3.01
N TYR A 98 -16.58 -16.66 -3.04
CA TYR A 98 -17.81 -16.70 -3.85
C TYR A 98 -17.68 -16.11 -5.27
N TYR A 99 -16.54 -15.53 -5.63
CA TYR A 99 -16.34 -14.93 -6.96
C TYR A 99 -15.20 -15.63 -7.69
N ASP A 100 -15.53 -16.47 -8.68
CA ASP A 100 -14.54 -17.27 -9.43
C ASP A 100 -13.45 -16.44 -10.10
N ARG A 101 -13.76 -15.19 -10.50
CA ARG A 101 -12.77 -14.25 -11.05
C ARG A 101 -11.67 -13.89 -10.06
N GLU A 102 -12.01 -13.72 -8.78
CA GLU A 102 -11.03 -13.36 -7.75
C GLU A 102 -10.12 -14.54 -7.41
N ARG A 103 -10.60 -15.78 -7.58
CA ARG A 103 -9.80 -17.01 -7.37
C ARG A 103 -8.71 -17.20 -8.43
N ALA A 104 -8.98 -16.74 -9.65
CA ALA A 104 -8.03 -16.84 -10.76
C ALA A 104 -6.91 -15.80 -10.65
N LEU A 105 -7.03 -14.78 -9.79
CA LEU A 105 -5.98 -13.82 -9.51
C LEU A 105 -4.93 -14.41 -8.54
N TRP A 106 -3.67 -13.96 -8.65
CA TRP A 106 -2.61 -14.43 -7.77
C TRP A 106 -2.58 -13.61 -6.48
N THR A 107 -2.81 -14.28 -5.34
CA THR A 107 -2.67 -13.71 -4.00
C THR A 107 -1.24 -13.96 -3.48
N PRO A 108 -0.48 -12.90 -3.12
CA PRO A 108 0.82 -13.03 -2.46
C PRO A 108 0.67 -13.46 -1.00
N GLU A 109 1.61 -14.25 -0.50
CA GLU A 109 1.80 -14.49 0.93
C GLU A 109 2.89 -13.57 1.50
N PRO A 110 2.85 -13.20 2.79
CA PRO A 110 3.84 -12.27 3.37
C PRO A 110 5.30 -12.66 3.12
N GLY A 111 5.62 -13.96 3.12
CA GLY A 111 6.96 -14.48 2.85
C GLY A 111 7.41 -14.35 1.38
N ASP A 112 6.47 -14.15 0.44
CA ASP A 112 6.79 -13.94 -0.97
C ASP A 112 7.31 -12.52 -1.24
N LEU A 113 7.13 -11.60 -0.30
CA LEU A 113 7.36 -10.18 -0.50
C LEU A 113 8.78 -9.85 -0.99
N PRO A 114 9.87 -10.40 -0.41
CA PRO A 114 11.23 -10.10 -0.89
C PRO A 114 11.46 -10.57 -2.33
N ALA A 115 11.03 -11.79 -2.65
CA ALA A 115 11.19 -12.36 -3.99
C ALA A 115 10.35 -11.60 -5.03
N LEU A 116 9.12 -11.23 -4.66
CA LEU A 116 8.22 -10.44 -5.49
C LEU A 116 8.76 -9.04 -5.74
N ALA A 117 9.28 -8.37 -4.71
CA ALA A 117 9.88 -7.04 -4.84
C ALA A 117 11.12 -7.08 -5.75
N GLN A 118 11.99 -8.09 -5.58
CA GLN A 118 13.14 -8.28 -6.45
C GLN A 118 12.73 -8.50 -7.91
N TRP A 119 11.74 -9.36 -8.15
CA TRP A 119 11.21 -9.59 -9.49
C TRP A 119 10.56 -8.33 -10.09
N MET A 120 9.78 -7.58 -9.31
CA MET A 120 9.21 -6.30 -9.74
C MET A 120 10.30 -5.28 -10.10
N ARG A 121 11.41 -5.24 -9.36
CA ARG A 121 12.57 -4.40 -9.71
C ARG A 121 13.17 -4.82 -11.06
N GLY A 122 13.27 -6.12 -11.32
CA GLY A 122 13.67 -6.66 -12.63
C GLY A 122 12.71 -6.28 -13.78
N CYS A 123 11.44 -6.05 -13.46
CA CYS A 123 10.42 -5.52 -14.37
C CYS A 123 10.56 -4.00 -14.65
N GLY A 124 11.54 -3.33 -14.03
CA GLY A 124 11.78 -1.89 -14.16
C GLY A 124 11.02 -1.04 -13.14
N VAL A 125 10.39 -1.66 -12.14
CA VAL A 125 9.67 -0.94 -11.09
C VAL A 125 10.65 -0.15 -10.25
N ARG A 126 10.42 1.15 -10.15
CA ARG A 126 11.20 2.07 -9.31
C ARG A 126 10.43 2.54 -8.09
N GLN A 127 9.10 2.49 -8.18
CA GLN A 127 8.19 2.91 -7.13
C GLN A 127 7.36 1.71 -6.67
N LEU A 128 7.44 1.35 -5.39
CA LEU A 128 6.75 0.18 -4.85
C LEU A 128 5.76 0.56 -3.74
N GLY A 129 4.49 0.23 -3.92
CA GLY A 129 3.47 0.29 -2.87
C GLY A 129 3.17 -1.09 -2.29
N ILE A 130 3.05 -1.20 -0.98
CA ILE A 130 2.76 -2.44 -0.26
C ILE A 130 1.62 -2.15 0.71
N VAL A 131 0.50 -2.85 0.56
CA VAL A 131 -0.63 -2.72 1.48
C VAL A 131 -0.76 -3.98 2.33
N LEU A 132 -0.34 -3.84 3.58
CA LEU A 132 -0.35 -4.89 4.58
C LEU A 132 -1.60 -4.74 5.47
N PRO A 133 -2.51 -5.71 5.46
CA PRO A 133 -3.52 -5.80 6.49
C PRO A 133 -2.84 -6.20 7.80
N HIS A 134 -3.06 -5.45 8.87
CA HIS A 134 -2.60 -5.85 10.20
C HIS A 134 -3.79 -6.28 11.07
N ALA A 135 -3.53 -7.25 11.94
CA ALA A 135 -4.43 -7.63 13.02
C ALA A 135 -4.27 -6.65 14.19
N GLN A 136 -5.40 -6.16 14.71
CA GLN A 136 -5.45 -5.22 15.84
C GLN A 136 -4.72 -5.79 17.07
N GLY A 137 -3.96 -4.96 17.79
CA GLY A 137 -3.37 -5.30 19.09
C GLY A 137 -2.06 -6.11 19.12
N ARG A 138 -1.37 -6.34 17.99
CA ARG A 138 -0.14 -7.18 17.96
C ARG A 138 1.21 -6.47 17.77
N LEU A 139 1.23 -5.15 17.59
CA LEU A 139 2.47 -4.41 17.30
C LEU A 139 2.69 -3.28 18.31
N PRO A 140 3.82 -3.29 19.06
CA PRO A 140 4.30 -2.13 19.80
C PRO A 140 4.35 -0.87 18.91
N ASP A 141 4.03 0.30 19.45
CA ASP A 141 3.88 1.55 18.68
C ASP A 141 5.12 1.94 17.84
N ALA A 142 6.32 1.53 18.27
CA ALA A 142 7.55 1.72 17.50
C ALA A 142 7.54 0.95 16.15
N LEU A 143 6.96 -0.25 16.13
CA LEU A 143 6.85 -1.07 14.93
C LEU A 143 5.66 -0.66 14.04
N LYS A 144 4.66 0.05 14.58
CA LYS A 144 3.58 0.65 13.78
C LYS A 144 4.06 1.79 12.88
N ARG A 145 5.15 2.47 13.28
CA ARG A 145 5.73 3.62 12.57
C ARG A 145 7.02 3.30 11.79
N GLY A 146 7.79 2.29 12.21
CA GLY A 146 9.00 1.82 11.53
C GLY A 146 8.76 0.61 10.62
N LEU A 147 9.81 -0.05 10.13
CA LEU A 147 9.72 -1.35 9.44
C LEU A 147 9.45 -2.45 10.48
N ALA A 148 8.41 -3.24 10.27
CA ALA A 148 7.90 -4.20 11.26
C ALA A 148 8.49 -5.60 11.12
N SER A 149 9.10 -5.93 9.97
CA SER A 149 9.69 -7.24 9.69
C SER A 149 11.03 -7.13 8.96
N LEU A 150 11.81 -8.20 9.03
CA LEU A 150 13.04 -8.34 8.24
C LEU A 150 12.76 -8.30 6.74
N ASP A 151 11.60 -8.79 6.31
CA ASP A 151 11.18 -8.73 4.91
C ASP A 151 10.91 -7.29 4.45
N GLU A 152 10.24 -6.49 5.27
CA GLU A 152 10.04 -5.06 4.99
C GLU A 152 11.38 -4.31 4.91
N GLN A 153 12.32 -4.63 5.81
CA GLN A 153 13.66 -4.05 5.79
C GLN A 153 14.46 -4.48 4.56
N ALA A 154 14.37 -5.75 4.17
CA ALA A 154 14.99 -6.24 2.95
C ALA A 154 14.48 -5.47 1.74
N VAL A 155 13.16 -5.26 1.62
CA VAL A 155 12.55 -4.49 0.53
C VAL A 155 12.98 -3.02 0.54
N ALA A 156 13.01 -2.37 1.70
CA ALA A 156 13.48 -1.00 1.82
C ALA A 156 14.95 -0.84 1.37
N ALA A 157 15.77 -1.87 1.56
CA ALA A 157 17.18 -1.90 1.14
C ALA A 157 17.39 -2.28 -0.34
N MET A 158 16.35 -2.73 -1.07
CA MET A 158 16.47 -3.16 -2.47
C MET A 158 16.74 -2.01 -3.45
N GLY A 159 16.74 -0.75 -3.01
CA GLY A 159 17.11 0.39 -3.86
C GLY A 159 16.03 0.78 -4.87
N PHE A 160 14.77 0.75 -4.46
CA PHE A 160 13.68 1.48 -5.13
C PHE A 160 13.89 3.00 -4.95
N ASP A 161 13.44 3.79 -5.91
CA ASP A 161 13.42 5.26 -5.78
C ASP A 161 12.53 5.66 -4.60
N SER A 162 11.39 4.97 -4.44
CA SER A 162 10.50 5.15 -3.31
C SER A 162 9.71 3.88 -2.96
N VAL A 163 9.54 3.63 -1.67
CA VAL A 163 8.77 2.51 -1.11
C VAL A 163 7.68 3.05 -0.20
N LEU A 164 6.43 2.64 -0.41
CA LEU A 164 5.29 2.97 0.41
C LEU A 164 4.79 1.70 1.11
N ILE A 165 4.75 1.70 2.43
CA ILE A 165 4.16 0.63 3.24
C ILE A 165 2.92 1.17 3.93
N VAL A 166 1.75 0.68 3.55
CA VAL A 166 0.46 1.05 4.13
C VAL A 166 -0.02 -0.06 5.05
N ARG A 167 -0.17 0.27 6.34
CA ARG A 167 -0.74 -0.64 7.33
C ARG A 167 -2.22 -0.35 7.51
N SER A 168 -3.09 -1.18 6.94
CA SER A 168 -4.55 -0.99 7.07
C SER A 168 -5.13 -1.88 8.16
N ALA A 169 -5.92 -1.29 9.08
CA ALA A 169 -6.54 -2.05 10.17
C ALA A 169 -7.68 -2.89 9.61
N ARG A 170 -7.67 -4.20 9.89
CA ARG A 170 -8.81 -5.07 9.57
C ARG A 170 -9.69 -5.27 10.79
N LYS A 171 -11.00 -5.27 10.54
CA LYS A 171 -11.97 -5.91 11.44
C LYS A 171 -11.66 -7.40 11.42
N ALA A 172 -11.48 -8.03 12.58
CA ALA A 172 -11.45 -9.48 12.66
C ALA A 172 -12.71 -10.03 11.94
N ALA A 173 -12.52 -11.01 11.06
CA ALA A 173 -13.62 -11.56 10.26
C ALA A 173 -14.77 -11.97 11.18
N ALA A 174 -16.00 -11.60 10.82
CA ALA A 174 -17.18 -12.02 11.55
C ALA A 174 -17.24 -13.56 11.59
N THR A 175 -17.63 -14.09 12.75
CA THR A 175 -17.74 -15.52 13.04
C THR A 175 -18.45 -16.25 11.89
N PRO A 176 -17.91 -17.38 11.38
CA PRO A 176 -18.47 -18.07 10.22
C PRO A 176 -19.96 -18.41 10.40
N SER A 177 -20.75 -18.25 9.32
CA SER A 177 -22.14 -18.69 9.27
C SER A 177 -22.22 -20.20 9.45
N GLY A 178 -22.53 -20.62 10.67
CA GLY A 178 -22.44 -22.00 11.16
C GLY A 178 -22.12 -22.07 12.66
N ALA A 179 -21.73 -20.94 13.26
CA ALA A 179 -21.34 -20.86 14.65
C ALA A 179 -22.45 -21.28 15.63
N SER A 180 -22.09 -22.14 16.57
CA SER A 180 -22.95 -22.67 17.63
C SER A 180 -23.47 -21.55 18.55
N PHE A 181 -24.53 -21.81 19.30
CA PHE A 181 -25.13 -20.81 20.20
C PHE A 181 -24.10 -20.25 21.22
N LEU A 182 -23.13 -21.08 21.63
CA LEU A 182 -22.03 -20.70 22.53
C LEU A 182 -21.01 -19.78 21.85
N GLU A 183 -20.68 -19.98 20.58
CA GLU A 183 -19.79 -19.08 19.83
C GLU A 183 -20.44 -17.72 19.57
N LYS A 184 -21.76 -17.66 19.44
CA LYS A 184 -22.51 -16.40 19.38
C LYS A 184 -22.46 -15.66 20.72
N THR A 185 -22.51 -16.37 21.85
CA THR A 185 -22.37 -15.76 23.18
C THR A 185 -20.95 -15.28 23.42
N ALA A 186 -19.94 -16.05 23.00
CA ALA A 186 -18.54 -15.63 23.08
C ALA A 186 -18.25 -14.40 22.21
N ALA A 187 -18.79 -14.35 20.98
CA ALA A 187 -18.69 -13.17 20.13
C ALA A 187 -19.40 -11.93 20.74
N TRP A 188 -20.53 -12.13 21.43
CA TRP A 188 -21.24 -11.07 22.14
C TRP A 188 -20.48 -10.58 23.39
N MET A 189 -19.92 -11.48 24.19
CA MET A 189 -19.08 -11.11 25.34
C MET A 189 -17.80 -10.41 24.89
N LEU A 190 -17.13 -10.89 23.83
CA LEU A 190 -15.96 -10.24 23.24
C LEU A 190 -16.30 -8.87 22.61
N SER A 191 -17.53 -8.69 22.10
CA SER A 191 -18.01 -7.40 21.59
C SER A 191 -18.12 -6.33 22.67
N ILE A 192 -18.36 -6.71 23.94
CA ILE A 192 -18.40 -5.77 25.07
C ILE A 192 -16.97 -5.28 25.41
N VAL A 193 -15.96 -6.14 25.26
CA VAL A 193 -14.54 -5.77 25.45
C VAL A 193 -14.00 -4.94 24.28
N GLY A 194 -14.60 -5.04 23.09
CA GLY A 194 -14.27 -4.24 21.91
C GLY A 194 -14.44 -2.72 22.10
N PHE A 195 -15.13 -2.28 23.16
CA PHE A 195 -15.26 -0.87 23.54
C PHE A 195 -13.96 -0.23 24.07
N MET A 196 -12.91 -1.02 24.32
CA MET A 196 -11.57 -0.54 24.74
C MET A 196 -10.55 -0.44 23.58
N VAL A 197 -10.97 -0.59 22.32
CA VAL A 197 -10.10 -0.35 21.16
C VAL A 197 -10.15 1.14 20.81
N PRO A 198 -9.01 1.87 20.77
CA PRO A 198 -8.99 3.27 20.38
C PRO A 198 -9.68 3.48 19.03
N ALA A 199 -10.53 4.52 18.92
CA ALA A 199 -11.33 4.78 17.72
C ALA A 199 -10.48 4.91 16.43
N SER A 200 -9.19 5.25 16.58
CA SER A 200 -8.19 5.34 15.50
C SER A 200 -7.76 3.99 14.90
N GLU A 201 -8.11 2.86 15.50
CA GLU A 201 -7.82 1.51 14.99
C GLU A 201 -9.05 0.85 14.31
N GLN A 202 -10.13 1.60 14.09
CA GLN A 202 -11.34 1.09 13.45
C GLN A 202 -11.11 0.75 11.96
N PRO A 203 -11.78 -0.30 11.44
CA PRO A 203 -11.66 -0.71 10.05
C PRO A 203 -12.09 0.39 9.08
N VAL A 204 -11.19 0.77 8.19
CA VAL A 204 -11.44 1.77 7.14
C VAL A 204 -12.06 1.10 5.92
N ARG A 205 -12.99 1.79 5.25
CA ARG A 205 -13.57 1.31 3.98
C ARG A 205 -12.49 1.16 2.91
N ALA A 206 -12.51 0.05 2.16
CA ALA A 206 -11.57 -0.25 1.09
C ALA A 206 -11.39 0.90 0.08
N ALA A 207 -12.48 1.59 -0.30
CA ALA A 207 -12.43 2.74 -1.21
C ALA A 207 -11.57 3.90 -0.70
N LYS A 208 -11.56 4.14 0.63
CA LYS A 208 -10.74 5.19 1.25
C LYS A 208 -9.27 4.79 1.38
N VAL A 209 -8.99 3.51 1.62
CA VAL A 209 -7.62 2.99 1.57
C VAL A 209 -7.08 3.08 0.14
N ALA A 210 -7.88 2.71 -0.87
CA ALA A 210 -7.52 2.85 -2.28
C ALA A 210 -7.24 4.32 -2.66
N GLU A 211 -8.05 5.25 -2.17
CA GLU A 211 -7.83 6.69 -2.31
C GLU A 211 -6.51 7.16 -1.70
N PHE A 212 -6.20 6.69 -0.50
CA PHE A 212 -4.95 7.00 0.19
C PHE A 212 -3.74 6.49 -0.57
N VAL A 213 -3.76 5.21 -0.99
CA VAL A 213 -2.67 4.59 -1.74
C VAL A 213 -2.41 5.32 -3.05
N ASP A 214 -3.47 5.65 -3.81
CA ASP A 214 -3.38 6.41 -5.05
C ASP A 214 -2.72 7.77 -4.85
N LYS A 215 -3.17 8.54 -3.85
CA LYS A 215 -2.60 9.86 -3.57
C LYS A 215 -1.18 9.79 -3.02
N ALA A 216 -0.87 8.81 -2.18
CA ALA A 216 0.47 8.60 -1.64
C ALA A 216 1.47 8.26 -2.75
N LEU A 217 1.12 7.33 -3.66
CA LEU A 217 1.98 6.99 -4.80
C LEU A 217 2.23 8.18 -5.73
N GLN A 218 1.24 9.07 -5.93
CA GLN A 218 1.41 10.27 -6.76
C GLN A 218 2.34 11.32 -6.13
N LEU A 219 2.39 11.39 -4.80
CA LEU A 219 3.00 12.53 -4.08
C LEU A 219 4.28 12.18 -3.33
N MET A 220 4.59 10.88 -3.15
CA MET A 220 5.71 10.48 -2.29
C MET A 220 7.07 10.90 -2.87
N PRO A 221 7.92 11.57 -2.07
CA PRO A 221 9.29 11.85 -2.47
C PRO A 221 10.13 10.56 -2.44
N PRO A 222 11.37 10.58 -2.95
CA PRO A 222 12.28 9.45 -2.83
C PRO A 222 12.48 9.00 -1.38
N GLY A 223 12.63 7.69 -1.16
CA GLY A 223 12.82 7.09 0.16
C GLY A 223 11.69 6.13 0.60
N THR A 224 11.78 5.66 1.84
CA THR A 224 10.82 4.71 2.43
C THR A 224 9.81 5.45 3.31
N HIS A 225 8.52 5.26 3.01
CA HIS A 225 7.40 5.91 3.67
C HIS A 225 6.49 4.87 4.29
N VAL A 226 6.28 4.95 5.59
CA VAL A 226 5.43 4.01 6.33
C VAL A 226 4.19 4.74 6.83
N ALA A 227 3.03 4.40 6.25
CA ALA A 227 1.74 4.91 6.67
C ALA A 227 1.16 4.02 7.77
N ALA A 228 1.17 4.57 8.99
CA ALA A 228 0.58 3.93 10.15
C ALA A 228 -0.95 3.84 10.05
N PRO A 229 -1.58 2.90 10.76
CA PRO A 229 -3.04 2.69 10.71
C PRO A 229 -3.85 3.94 11.02
N GLU A 230 -3.39 4.73 11.99
CA GLU A 230 -4.05 5.93 12.49
C GLU A 230 -4.04 7.03 11.43
N LEU A 231 -2.98 7.10 10.60
CA LEU A 231 -2.89 8.03 9.48
C LEU A 231 -3.91 7.68 8.38
N VAL A 232 -4.02 6.39 8.06
CA VAL A 232 -4.99 5.89 7.08
C VAL A 232 -6.41 6.15 7.57
N TRP A 233 -6.66 5.97 8.88
CA TRP A 233 -7.93 6.30 9.52
C TRP A 233 -8.22 7.80 9.46
N GLN A 234 -7.26 8.67 9.83
CA GLN A 234 -7.42 10.13 9.76
C GLN A 234 -7.72 10.60 8.34
N ALA A 235 -7.02 10.05 7.34
CA ALA A 235 -7.28 10.34 5.94
C ALA A 235 -8.71 9.96 5.54
N ALA A 236 -9.22 8.84 6.04
CA ALA A 236 -10.58 8.39 5.75
C ALA A 236 -11.68 9.29 6.32
N GLN A 237 -11.39 10.06 7.38
CA GLN A 237 -12.36 10.97 8.01
C GLN A 237 -12.51 12.32 7.30
N GLY A 238 -11.64 12.67 6.34
CA GLY A 238 -11.64 13.99 5.72
C GLY A 238 -11.04 14.03 4.31
N ASP A 239 -10.29 15.09 4.03
CA ASP A 239 -9.56 15.24 2.75
C ASP A 239 -8.27 14.42 2.77
N VAL A 240 -8.32 13.26 2.11
CA VAL A 240 -7.19 12.33 1.96
C VAL A 240 -5.99 13.03 1.33
N GLY A 241 -6.20 13.91 0.35
CA GLY A 241 -5.12 14.60 -0.33
C GLY A 241 -4.42 15.62 0.56
N ALA A 242 -5.14 16.29 1.46
CA ALA A 242 -4.54 17.18 2.46
C ALA A 242 -3.72 16.39 3.49
N VAL A 243 -4.24 15.27 3.99
CA VAL A 243 -3.56 14.43 4.98
C VAL A 243 -2.28 13.82 4.41
N VAL A 244 -2.33 13.27 3.18
CA VAL A 244 -1.16 12.71 2.51
C VAL A 244 -0.08 13.78 2.27
N ARG A 245 -0.46 14.99 1.83
CA ARG A 245 0.49 16.09 1.65
C ARG A 245 1.15 16.51 2.96
N ALA A 246 0.37 16.63 4.04
CA ALA A 246 0.90 16.98 5.36
C ALA A 246 1.85 15.91 5.90
N TRP A 247 1.53 14.63 5.68
CA TRP A 247 2.35 13.51 6.11
C TRP A 247 3.69 13.41 5.36
N LEU A 248 3.67 13.64 4.04
CA LEU A 248 4.86 13.53 3.18
C LEU A 248 5.74 14.80 3.20
N GLN A 249 5.32 15.86 3.89
CA GLN A 249 6.18 17.02 4.11
C GLN A 249 7.35 16.61 5.01
N PRO A 250 8.60 16.99 4.68
CA PRO A 250 9.73 16.73 5.53
C PRO A 250 9.49 17.41 6.89
N GLN A 251 9.34 16.61 7.95
CA GLN A 251 9.35 17.17 9.29
C GLN A 251 10.73 17.79 9.52
N PRO A 252 10.83 19.07 9.91
CA PRO A 252 12.10 19.63 10.32
C PRO A 252 12.60 18.75 11.47
N ALA A 253 13.80 18.20 11.32
CA ALA A 253 14.44 17.44 12.37
C ALA A 253 14.44 18.32 13.62
N GLU A 254 13.65 17.96 14.64
CA GLU A 254 13.83 18.50 15.98
C GLU A 254 15.19 17.99 16.46
N TYR A 255 16.22 18.72 16.05
CA TYR A 255 17.54 18.62 16.62
C TYR A 255 17.40 19.18 18.02
N THR A 256 17.03 18.32 18.98
CA THR A 256 17.11 18.62 20.40
C THR A 256 18.60 18.69 20.74
N ALA A 257 19.24 19.78 20.35
CA ALA A 257 20.49 20.22 20.94
C ALA A 257 20.20 20.52 22.40
N LYS A 258 20.32 19.51 23.27
CA LYS A 258 20.63 19.76 24.67
C LYS A 258 22.06 20.28 24.71
N SER A 259 22.22 21.56 24.41
CA SER A 259 23.32 22.37 24.88
C SER A 259 23.21 22.47 26.40
N THR A 260 24.20 21.91 27.08
CA THR A 260 24.95 22.48 28.20
C THR A 260 24.24 23.46 29.13
N HIS A 261 24.16 23.09 30.41
CA HIS A 261 24.44 23.85 31.65
C HIS A 261 23.94 22.94 32.81
N ALA A 262 24.70 22.59 33.84
CA ALA A 262 25.87 23.18 34.48
C ALA A 262 26.78 22.08 35.07
#